data_AF-A0A8J7KT12-F1
#
_entry.id   AF-A0A8J7KT12-F1
#
_cell.length_a   1.000
_cell.length_b   1.000
_cell.length_c   1.000
_cell.angle_alpha   90.00
_cell.angle_beta   90.00
_cell.angle_gamma   90.00
#
_symmetry.space_group_name_H-M   'P 1'
#
loop_
_entity.id
_entity.type
_entity.pdbx_description
1 polymer ?
#
loop_
_entity_poly.entity_id
_entity_poly.type
_entity_poly.pdbx_seq_one_letter_code
_entity_poly.pdbx_strand_id
1 'polypeptide(L)'
;MTETKETSLSLQETAKESIRERLEFLLRGRSKSNVARAWGLPFSTLSNYFEKGAMPSLLVAMQIAKAEGVSIDWLVYGSNVTKELQQAQQAQQAQQ
;
A
#
# COMPACT_ATOMS: atom_id res chain seq x y z
N MET A 1 -35.81 -5.07 -21.51
CA MET A 1 -35.18 -5.56 -20.27
C MET A 1 -34.06 -4.59 -19.93
N THR A 2 -34.34 -3.68 -18.99
CA THR A 2 -33.41 -2.63 -18.54
C THR A 2 -32.71 -3.14 -17.29
N GLU A 3 -31.38 -3.26 -17.31
CA GLU A 3 -30.61 -3.31 -16.07
C GLU A 3 -29.26 -2.64 -16.29
N THR A 4 -29.25 -1.33 -16.08
CA THR A 4 -28.06 -0.49 -16.02
C THR A 4 -27.40 -0.76 -14.68
N LYS A 5 -26.33 -1.57 -14.66
CA LYS A 5 -25.55 -1.81 -13.45
C LYS A 5 -24.66 -0.61 -13.20
N GLU A 6 -25.23 0.36 -12.48
CA GLU A 6 -24.54 1.51 -11.91
C GLU A 6 -23.45 1.02 -10.96
N THR A 7 -22.25 0.83 -11.50
CA THR A 7 -21.06 0.64 -10.68
C THR A 7 -20.62 2.03 -10.27
N SER A 8 -21.01 2.40 -9.05
CA SER A 8 -20.46 3.52 -8.29
C SER A 8 -18.93 3.47 -8.31
N LEU A 9 -18.33 4.13 -9.31
CA LEU A 9 -16.91 4.43 -9.35
C LEU A 9 -16.71 5.66 -8.48
N SER A 10 -16.71 5.38 -7.18
CA SER A 10 -16.47 6.33 -6.11
C SER A 10 -15.11 6.99 -6.32
N LEU A 11 -15.18 8.29 -6.59
CA LEU A 11 -14.24 9.35 -6.27
C LEU A 11 -12.78 9.17 -6.72
N GLN A 12 -12.39 10.12 -7.56
CA GLN A 12 -11.04 10.40 -8.00
C GLN A 12 -10.10 10.63 -6.80
N GLU A 13 -9.20 9.67 -6.53
CA GLU A 13 -8.04 9.88 -5.64
C GLU A 13 -6.81 10.14 -6.50
N THR A 14 -6.75 11.34 -7.08
CA THR A 14 -5.50 11.89 -7.59
C THR A 14 -4.56 12.12 -6.39
N ALA A 15 -3.39 11.50 -6.39
CA ALA A 15 -2.23 11.79 -5.53
C ALA A 15 -2.26 11.34 -4.06
N LYS A 16 -2.76 10.13 -3.78
CA LYS A 16 -2.33 9.36 -2.61
C LYS A 16 -1.68 8.08 -3.11
N GLU A 17 -0.38 7.92 -2.85
CA GLU A 17 0.29 6.64 -3.05
C GLU A 17 -0.56 5.54 -2.41
N SER A 18 -1.09 4.63 -3.22
CA SER A 18 -1.98 3.57 -2.75
C SER A 18 -1.17 2.44 -2.13
N ILE A 19 -1.78 1.66 -1.25
CA ILE A 19 -1.12 0.45 -0.71
C ILE A 19 -0.66 -0.49 -1.83
N ARG A 20 -1.38 -0.51 -2.96
CA ARG A 20 -0.98 -1.21 -4.18
C ARG A 20 0.38 -0.73 -4.69
N GLU A 21 0.58 0.57 -4.87
CA GLU A 21 1.84 1.12 -5.39
C GLU A 21 3.01 0.82 -4.45
N ARG A 22 2.77 0.85 -3.13
CA ARG A 22 3.78 0.43 -2.14
C ARG A 22 4.10 -1.05 -2.25
N LEU A 23 3.10 -1.91 -2.44
CA LEU A 23 3.33 -3.32 -2.69
C LEU A 23 4.11 -3.52 -3.99
N GLU A 24 3.82 -2.77 -5.06
CA GLU A 24 4.58 -2.80 -6.33
C GLU A 24 6.03 -2.33 -6.13
N PHE A 25 6.26 -1.30 -5.32
CA PHE A 25 7.60 -0.86 -4.95
C PHE A 25 8.38 -1.98 -4.23
N LEU A 26 7.72 -2.72 -3.33
CA LEU A 26 8.32 -3.86 -2.64
C LEU A 26 8.59 -5.04 -3.58
N LEU A 27 7.89 -5.18 -4.71
CA LEU A 27 8.21 -6.23 -5.69
C LEU A 27 9.63 -6.05 -6.23
N ARG A 28 10.15 -4.81 -6.37
CA ARG A 28 11.49 -4.51 -6.94
C ARG A 28 11.75 -5.22 -8.27
N GLY A 29 10.72 -5.37 -9.12
CA GLY A 29 10.80 -6.08 -10.40
C GLY A 29 10.84 -7.61 -10.29
N ARG A 30 10.70 -8.21 -9.10
CA ARG A 30 10.56 -9.65 -8.93
C ARG A 30 9.21 -10.14 -9.44
N SER A 31 9.17 -11.37 -9.95
CA SER A 31 7.91 -12.02 -10.33
C SER A 31 6.99 -12.20 -9.12
N LYS A 32 5.68 -11.97 -9.31
CA LYS A 32 4.64 -12.14 -8.27
C LYS A 32 4.72 -13.50 -7.56
N SER A 33 5.08 -14.57 -8.28
CA SER A 33 5.24 -15.92 -7.72
C SER A 33 6.39 -16.03 -6.72
N ASN A 34 7.53 -15.38 -6.99
CA ASN A 34 8.67 -15.37 -6.08
C ASN A 34 8.36 -14.54 -4.84
N VAL A 35 7.65 -13.43 -5.01
CA VAL A 35 7.24 -12.54 -3.93
C VAL A 35 6.20 -13.21 -3.03
N ALA A 36 5.24 -13.94 -3.61
CA ALA A 36 4.29 -14.76 -2.86
C ALA A 36 5.00 -15.76 -1.95
N ARG A 37 6.03 -16.44 -2.46
CA ARG A 37 6.86 -17.35 -1.66
C ARG A 37 7.68 -16.63 -0.60
N ALA A 38 8.25 -15.47 -0.92
CA ALA A 38 9.06 -14.69 0.02
C ALA A 38 8.22 -14.12 1.18
N TRP A 39 6.99 -13.69 0.91
CA TRP A 39 6.07 -13.16 1.92
C TRP A 39 5.30 -14.26 2.65
N GLY A 40 5.33 -15.50 2.15
CA GLY A 40 4.57 -16.62 2.71
C GLY A 40 3.07 -16.50 2.47
N LEU A 41 2.67 -15.93 1.33
CA LEU A 41 1.28 -15.70 0.94
C LEU A 41 0.89 -16.56 -0.27
N PRO A 42 -0.39 -16.97 -0.38
CA PRO A 42 -0.91 -17.58 -1.59
C PRO A 42 -0.85 -16.62 -2.78
N PHE A 43 -0.56 -17.15 -3.97
CA PHE A 43 -0.56 -16.35 -5.20
C PHE A 43 -1.91 -15.67 -5.45
N SER A 44 -3.02 -16.35 -5.15
CA SER A 44 -4.37 -15.80 -5.28
C SER A 44 -4.60 -14.57 -4.40
N THR A 45 -4.05 -14.58 -3.18
CA THR A 45 -4.10 -13.46 -2.24
C THR A 45 -3.34 -12.26 -2.80
N LEU A 46 -2.15 -12.49 -3.34
CA LEU A 46 -1.36 -11.45 -4.00
C LEU A 46 -2.08 -10.86 -5.21
N SER A 47 -2.57 -11.72 -6.12
CA SER A 47 -3.34 -11.30 -7.30
C SER A 47 -4.57 -10.46 -6.91
N ASN A 48 -5.24 -10.80 -5.81
CA ASN A 48 -6.37 -10.03 -5.33
C ASN A 48 -5.98 -8.58 -4.94
N TYR A 49 -4.80 -8.38 -4.36
CA TYR A 49 -4.31 -7.06 -3.99
C TYR A 49 -3.86 -6.24 -5.22
N PHE A 50 -3.18 -6.87 -6.18
CA PHE A 50 -2.71 -6.18 -7.39
C PHE A 50 -3.83 -5.91 -8.40
N GLU A 51 -4.70 -6.88 -8.67
CA GLU A 51 -5.72 -6.77 -9.73
C GLU A 51 -6.99 -6.09 -9.22
N LYS A 52 -7.50 -6.51 -8.06
CA LYS A 52 -8.75 -5.95 -7.51
C LYS A 52 -8.54 -4.74 -6.61
N GLY A 53 -7.31 -4.46 -6.20
CA GLY A 53 -7.02 -3.36 -5.28
C GLY A 53 -7.57 -3.59 -3.87
N ALA A 54 -7.78 -4.86 -3.51
CA ALA A 54 -8.25 -5.19 -2.17
C ALA A 54 -7.20 -4.78 -1.13
N MET A 55 -7.66 -4.26 0.00
CA MET A 55 -6.78 -3.90 1.10
C MET A 55 -6.35 -5.17 1.85
N PRO A 56 -5.04 -5.40 2.06
CA PRO A 56 -4.58 -6.50 2.90
C PRO A 56 -5.06 -6.31 4.35
N SER A 57 -5.35 -7.41 5.03
CA SER A 57 -5.62 -7.36 6.47
C SER A 57 -4.37 -6.93 7.23
N LEU A 58 -4.53 -6.40 8.45
CA LEU A 58 -3.40 -5.99 9.29
C LEU A 58 -2.37 -7.12 9.46
N LEU A 59 -2.82 -8.36 9.65
CA LEU A 59 -1.93 -9.52 9.77
C LEU A 59 -1.07 -9.73 8.51
N VAL A 60 -1.69 -9.62 7.32
CA VAL A 60 -0.98 -9.77 6.04
C VAL A 60 -0.02 -8.60 5.83
N ALA A 61 -0.44 -7.38 6.13
CA ALA A 61 0.43 -6.22 6.02
C ALA A 61 1.64 -6.32 6.96
N MET A 62 1.46 -6.77 8.21
CA MET A 62 2.56 -7.05 9.14
C MET A 62 3.50 -8.14 8.62
N GLN A 63 2.95 -9.19 8.01
CA GLN A 63 3.76 -10.27 7.44
C GLN A 63 4.64 -9.76 6.31
N ILE A 64 4.08 -8.96 5.41
CA ILE A 64 4.82 -8.34 4.30
C ILE A 64 5.88 -7.37 4.85
N ALA A 65 5.51 -6.52 5.82
CA ALA A 65 6.41 -5.58 6.47
C ALA A 65 7.62 -6.29 7.10
N LYS A 66 7.38 -7.39 7.81
CA LYS A 66 8.43 -8.24 8.39
C LYS A 66 9.30 -8.91 7.32
N ALA A 67 8.70 -9.40 6.23
CA ALA A 67 9.43 -10.06 5.15
C ALA A 67 10.34 -9.11 4.36
N GLU A 68 9.92 -7.86 4.19
CA GLU A 68 10.68 -6.84 3.44
C GLU A 68 11.52 -5.92 4.33
N GLY A 69 11.37 -6.00 5.65
CA GLY A 69 12.10 -5.15 6.61
C GLY A 69 11.65 -3.69 6.59
N VAL A 70 10.36 -3.43 6.31
CA VAL A 70 9.77 -2.10 6.32
C VAL A 70 8.82 -1.94 7.51
N SER A 71 8.56 -0.69 7.93
CA SER A 71 7.57 -0.43 8.97
C SER A 71 6.15 -0.64 8.45
N ILE A 72 5.28 -1.19 9.30
CA ILE A 72 3.86 -1.34 8.99
C ILE A 72 3.20 0.01 8.69
N ASP A 73 3.60 1.05 9.42
CA ASP A 73 3.12 2.42 9.22
C ASP A 73 3.43 2.94 7.82
N TRP A 74 4.64 2.67 7.31
CA TRP A 74 5.00 3.03 5.94
C TRP A 74 4.15 2.27 4.92
N LEU A 75 3.88 0.99 5.15
CA LEU A 75 3.06 0.18 4.25
C LEU A 75 1.60 0.61 4.22
N VAL A 76 1.04 1.02 5.37
CA VAL A 76 -0.37 1.42 5.51
C VAL A 76 -0.58 2.89 5.16
N TYR A 77 0.16 3.80 5.79
CA TYR A 77 -0.03 5.25 5.67
C TYR A 77 0.82 5.88 4.56
N GLY A 78 1.89 5.21 4.13
CA GLY A 78 2.82 5.76 3.14
C GLY A 78 3.83 6.75 3.71
N SER A 79 4.72 7.22 2.85
CA SER A 79 5.84 8.11 3.18
C SER A 79 5.41 9.52 3.60
N ASN A 80 4.13 9.88 3.44
CA ASN A 80 3.64 11.23 3.73
C ASN A 80 3.62 11.57 5.22
N VAL A 81 3.35 10.59 6.09
CA VAL A 81 3.40 10.81 7.55
C VAL A 81 4.77 11.34 7.97
N THR A 82 5.83 10.77 7.41
CA THR A 82 7.20 11.18 7.73
C THR A 82 7.50 12.59 7.23
N LYS A 83 7.02 12.97 6.04
CA LYS A 83 7.24 14.31 5.48
C LYS A 83 6.47 15.38 6.24
N GLU A 84 5.21 15.13 6.60
CA GLU A 84 4.39 16.08 7.36
C GLU A 84 4.96 16.30 8.77
N LEU A 85 5.40 15.23 9.44
CA LEU A 85 6.09 15.33 10.74
C LEU A 85 7.42 16.08 10.63
N GLN A 86 8.21 15.80 9.58
CA GLN A 86 9.48 16.49 9.36
C GLN A 86 9.29 17.98 9.06
N GLN A 87 8.29 18.36 8.26
CA GLN A 87 7.97 19.75 7.97
C GLN A 87 7.46 20.49 9.21
N ALA A 88 6.62 19.84 10.03
CA ALA A 88 6.16 20.41 11.30
C ALA A 88 7.31 20.63 12.29
N GLN A 89 8.27 19.70 12.35
CA GLN A 89 9.45 19.82 13.22
C GLN A 89 10.40 20.93 12.74
N GLN A 90 10.62 21.07 11.43
CA GLN A 90 11.47 22.13 10.87
C GLN A 90 10.86 23.53 11.04
N ALA A 91 9.53 23.66 10.91
CA ALA A 91 8.83 24.93 11.13
C ALA A 91 8.91 25.39 12.60
N GLN A 92 8.96 24.46 13.56
CA GLN A 92 9.13 24.79 14.98
C GLN A 92 10.56 25.21 15.33
N GLN A 93 11.56 24.67 14.63
CA GLN A 93 12.97 25.02 14.85
C GLN A 93 13.37 26.35 14.19
N ALA A 94 12.69 26.77 13.12
CA ALA A 94 12.94 28.05 12.47
C ALA A 94 12.32 29.27 13.20
N GLN A 95 11.54 29.03 14.27
CA GLN A 95 10.91 30.07 15.09
C GLN A 95 11.59 30.26 16.46
N GLN A 96 12.72 29.59 16.70
CA GLN A 96 13.63 29.82 17.83
C GLN A 96 14.96 30.38 17.33
#